data_AF-A0A964HZ79-F1
#
_entry.id   AF-A0A964HZ79-F1
#
_cell.length_a   1.000
_cell.length_b   1.000
_cell.length_c   1.000
_cell.angle_alpha   90.00
_cell.angle_beta   90.00
_cell.angle_gamma   90.00
#
_symmetry.space_group_name_H-M   'P 1'
#
loop_
_entity.id
_entity.type
_entity.pdbx_description
1 polymer ?
#
loop_
_entity_poly.entity_id
_entity_poly.type
_entity_poly.pdbx_seq_one_letter_code
_entity_poly.pdbx_strand_id
1 'polypeptide(L)'
;MVAPRDLRPQSLIISIFGAYGRNIGGWFSVSTLISLLNDVGVDDPAVRSALSRFKRRGILISEKQSGIAGYALSESTWRTFDVGDARVLQRRTPPSNAGWVLAAFSIPESKRDVRYRLRSRLAKVGFAQVGGGLWIAPKTLEVDARYVVEALGIQAHVDLFTAEHMAFRPTTEAVHQWWDLASIASEYESFIAEFKSLRSAYGRATTLPAPTKAFADYTKALTAWRPLPYNDPGLPREYLPTVWPGDQATELFYALHDQLAPVAQQYVVDVIKSAN
;
A
#
# COMPACT_ATOMS: atom_id res chain seq x y z
N MET A 1 16.02 10.35 0.63
CA MET A 1 15.13 10.86 1.70
C MET A 1 13.72 10.66 1.15
N VAL A 2 12.93 9.77 1.74
CA VAL A 2 11.53 9.60 1.34
C VAL A 2 10.83 10.95 1.42
N ALA A 3 9.94 11.23 0.47
CA ALA A 3 9.24 12.50 0.47
C ALA A 3 8.49 12.67 1.82
N PRO A 4 8.40 13.88 2.39
CA PRO A 4 7.66 14.17 3.63
C PRO A 4 6.18 13.72 3.66
N ARG A 5 5.67 13.17 2.55
CA ARG A 5 4.30 12.67 2.38
C ARG A 5 4.08 11.27 2.96
N ASP A 6 5.12 10.46 3.17
CA ASP A 6 4.90 9.03 3.49
C ASP A 6 4.80 8.75 4.99
N LEU A 7 5.42 9.56 5.86
CA LEU A 7 5.28 9.44 7.32
C LEU A 7 4.23 10.39 7.92
N ARG A 8 3.23 10.81 7.13
CA ARG A 8 2.12 11.63 7.64
C ARG A 8 1.35 10.85 8.70
N PRO A 9 0.81 11.53 9.74
CA PRO A 9 0.02 10.87 10.78
C PRO A 9 -1.11 10.00 10.24
N GLN A 10 -1.74 10.41 9.14
CA GLN A 10 -2.79 9.64 8.48
C GLN A 10 -2.28 8.30 7.92
N SER A 11 -1.11 8.30 7.28
CA SER A 11 -0.49 7.08 6.74
C SER A 11 -0.08 6.13 7.86
N LEU A 12 0.48 6.67 8.96
CA LEU A 12 0.87 5.91 10.14
C LEU A 12 -0.34 5.28 10.84
N ILE A 13 -1.44 6.03 11.02
CA ILE A 13 -2.70 5.48 11.56
C ILE A 13 -3.17 4.30 10.72
N ILE A 14 -3.17 4.46 9.39
CA ILE A 14 -3.55 3.39 8.45
C ILE A 14 -2.66 2.16 8.63
N SER A 15 -1.33 2.34 8.71
CA SER A 15 -0.39 1.24 8.93
C SER A 15 -0.60 0.56 10.29
N ILE A 16 -0.88 1.31 11.35
CA ILE A 16 -1.14 0.74 12.70
C ILE A 16 -2.40 -0.13 12.68
N PHE A 17 -3.50 0.36 12.10
CA PHE A 17 -4.73 -0.42 11.98
C PHE A 17 -4.55 -1.66 11.12
N GLY A 18 -3.88 -1.55 9.96
CA GLY A 18 -3.65 -2.67 9.05
C GLY A 18 -2.73 -3.74 9.63
N ALA A 19 -1.60 -3.33 10.22
CA ALA A 19 -0.59 -4.26 10.74
C ALA A 19 -1.00 -4.93 12.04
N TYR A 20 -1.62 -4.18 12.96
CA TYR A 20 -1.82 -4.64 14.34
C TYR A 20 -3.29 -4.79 14.71
N GLY A 21 -4.20 -4.07 14.05
CA GLY A 21 -5.62 -4.02 14.39
C GLY A 21 -6.32 -5.38 14.27
N ARG A 22 -5.99 -6.20 13.26
CA ARG A 22 -6.64 -7.50 13.06
C ARG A 22 -6.46 -8.44 14.25
N ASN A 23 -5.27 -8.48 14.82
CA ASN A 23 -4.92 -9.40 15.91
C ASN A 23 -5.54 -9.00 17.27
N ILE A 24 -6.16 -7.82 17.34
CA ILE A 24 -6.69 -7.25 18.59
C ILE A 24 -8.19 -6.91 18.51
N GLY A 25 -8.90 -7.40 17.47
CA GLY A 25 -10.34 -7.14 17.30
C GLY A 25 -10.69 -5.82 16.59
N GLY A 26 -9.72 -5.18 15.94
CA GLY A 26 -9.95 -4.07 15.02
C GLY A 26 -10.26 -2.71 15.66
N TRP A 27 -10.03 -2.57 16.97
CA TRP A 27 -10.33 -1.39 17.75
C TRP A 27 -9.13 -0.94 18.59
N PHE A 28 -8.94 0.37 18.71
CA PHE A 28 -7.95 0.97 19.61
C PHE A 28 -8.57 2.09 20.44
N SER A 29 -8.22 2.16 21.72
CA SER A 29 -8.56 3.32 22.56
C SER A 29 -7.83 4.57 22.08
N VAL A 30 -8.37 5.76 22.40
CA VAL A 30 -7.73 7.03 22.03
C VAL A 30 -6.35 7.18 22.69
N SER A 31 -6.21 6.76 23.95
CA SER A 31 -4.94 6.79 24.70
C SER A 31 -3.89 5.88 24.08
N THR A 32 -4.27 4.65 23.68
CA THR A 32 -3.36 3.74 22.97
C THR A 32 -2.88 4.34 21.65
N LEU A 33 -3.78 4.89 20.83
CA LEU A 33 -3.38 5.50 19.55
C LEU A 33 -2.42 6.67 19.75
N ILE A 34 -2.63 7.50 20.78
CA ILE A 34 -1.73 8.60 21.12
C ILE A 34 -0.35 8.06 21.56
N SER A 35 -0.32 7.08 22.47
CA SER A 35 0.94 6.46 22.92
C SER A 35 1.75 5.92 21.75
N LEU A 36 1.13 5.06 20.92
CA LEU A 36 1.79 4.45 19.78
C LEU A 36 2.26 5.49 18.75
N LEU A 37 1.48 6.55 18.51
CA LEU A 37 1.86 7.59 17.56
C LEU A 37 2.98 8.50 18.12
N ASN A 38 3.03 8.72 19.43
CA ASN A 38 4.15 9.40 20.08
C ASN A 38 5.45 8.59 19.94
N ASP A 39 5.39 7.26 20.07
CA ASP A 39 6.56 6.39 19.91
C ASP A 39 7.16 6.43 18.50
N VAL A 40 6.35 6.72 17.47
CA VAL A 40 6.83 6.97 16.09
C VAL A 40 7.23 8.43 15.83
N GLY A 41 7.04 9.33 16.81
CA GLY A 41 7.45 10.74 16.75
C GLY A 41 6.38 11.71 16.25
N VAL A 42 5.10 11.36 16.37
CA VAL A 42 3.97 12.26 16.04
C VAL A 42 3.40 12.84 17.32
N ASP A 43 3.35 14.17 17.42
CA ASP A 43 2.82 14.84 18.61
C ASP A 43 1.30 14.66 18.82
N ASP A 44 0.88 14.73 20.09
CA ASP A 44 -0.52 14.66 20.53
C ASP A 44 -1.50 15.52 19.70
N PRO A 45 -1.24 16.82 19.45
CA PRO A 45 -2.11 17.65 18.60
C PRO A 45 -2.28 17.09 17.18
N ALA A 46 -1.20 16.64 16.54
CA ALA A 46 -1.23 16.08 15.19
C ALA A 46 -2.01 14.76 15.15
N VAL A 47 -1.84 13.90 16.16
CA VAL A 47 -2.63 12.66 16.31
C VAL A 47 -4.13 12.98 16.37
N ARG A 48 -4.54 13.84 17.31
CA ARG A 48 -5.97 14.19 17.50
C ARG A 48 -6.58 14.82 16.26
N SER A 49 -5.82 15.70 15.58
CA SER A 49 -6.23 16.31 14.31
C SER A 49 -6.43 15.26 13.21
N ALA A 50 -5.52 14.29 13.09
CA ALA A 50 -5.63 13.21 12.11
C ALA A 50 -6.81 12.28 12.38
N LEU A 51 -7.01 11.86 13.63
CA LEU A 51 -8.16 11.04 14.04
C LEU A 51 -9.49 11.74 13.78
N SER A 52 -9.60 13.04 14.11
CA SER A 52 -10.78 13.86 13.82
C SER A 52 -11.09 13.92 12.31
N ARG A 53 -10.07 14.09 11.47
CA ARG A 53 -10.23 14.10 10.02
C ARG A 53 -10.68 12.74 9.49
N PHE A 54 -10.15 11.64 10.01
CA PHE A 54 -10.54 10.29 9.62
C PHE A 54 -11.98 9.96 10.02
N LYS A 55 -12.38 10.34 11.23
CA LYS A 55 -13.77 10.25 11.68
C LYS A 55 -14.70 11.04 10.75
N ARG A 56 -14.39 12.30 10.44
CA ARG A 56 -15.20 13.15 9.54
C ARG A 56 -15.35 12.55 8.14
N ARG A 57 -14.35 11.79 7.67
CA ARG A 57 -14.35 11.12 6.37
C ARG A 57 -15.04 9.74 6.39
N GLY A 58 -15.53 9.28 7.55
CA GLY A 58 -16.13 7.94 7.69
C GLY A 58 -15.12 6.79 7.59
N ILE A 59 -13.83 7.08 7.72
CA ILE A 59 -12.76 6.06 7.72
C ILE A 59 -12.69 5.37 9.09
N LEU A 60 -12.82 6.16 10.15
CA LEU A 60 -12.89 5.67 11.54
C LEU A 60 -14.30 5.86 12.09
N ILE A 61 -14.77 4.85 12.83
CA ILE A 61 -16.01 4.87 13.59
C ILE A 61 -15.66 5.02 15.07
N SER A 62 -16.34 5.94 15.76
CA SER A 62 -16.19 6.07 17.21
C SER A 62 -16.97 4.97 17.91
N GLU A 63 -16.27 4.21 18.74
CA GLU A 63 -16.86 3.11 19.50
C GLU A 63 -16.36 3.14 20.94
N LYS A 64 -17.17 2.59 21.86
CA LYS A 64 -16.77 2.37 23.25
C LYS A 64 -16.69 0.88 23.52
N GLN A 65 -15.57 0.42 24.06
CA GLN A 65 -15.41 -0.94 24.58
C GLN A 65 -15.14 -0.85 26.08
N SER A 66 -15.94 -1.57 26.88
CA SER A 66 -15.82 -1.58 28.35
C SER A 66 -15.77 -0.17 28.98
N GLY A 67 -16.52 0.79 28.42
CA GLY A 67 -16.56 2.18 28.90
C GLY A 67 -15.45 3.09 28.36
N ILE A 68 -14.43 2.55 27.72
CA ILE A 68 -13.29 3.30 27.16
C ILE A 68 -13.61 3.75 25.74
N ALA A 69 -13.38 5.02 25.44
CA ALA A 69 -13.59 5.57 24.10
C ALA A 69 -12.41 5.23 23.17
N GLY A 70 -12.75 4.83 21.95
CA GLY A 70 -11.78 4.49 20.93
C GLY A 70 -12.34 4.59 19.52
N TYR A 71 -11.57 4.02 18.59
CA TYR A 71 -11.88 4.01 17.17
C TYR A 71 -11.69 2.62 16.58
N ALA A 72 -12.61 2.24 15.69
CA ALA A 72 -12.46 1.12 14.77
C ALA A 72 -12.43 1.65 13.33
N LEU A 73 -11.86 0.89 12.39
CA LEU A 73 -12.05 1.17 10.96
C LEU A 73 -13.50 0.88 10.56
N SER A 74 -14.05 1.67 9.64
CA SER A 74 -15.33 1.34 9.03
C SER A 74 -15.25 0.07 8.20
N GLU A 75 -16.37 -0.65 8.08
CA GLU A 75 -16.42 -1.91 7.33
C GLU A 75 -15.96 -1.75 5.87
N SER A 76 -16.34 -0.65 5.21
CA SER A 76 -15.89 -0.33 3.84
C SER A 76 -14.38 -0.10 3.75
N THR A 77 -13.80 0.49 4.80
CA THR A 77 -12.36 0.68 4.91
C THR A 77 -11.66 -0.67 5.11
N TRP A 78 -12.16 -1.51 6.03
CA TRP A 78 -11.63 -2.86 6.26
C TRP A 78 -11.58 -3.70 4.97
N ARG A 79 -12.66 -3.74 4.19
CA ARG A 79 -12.68 -4.48 2.90
C ARG A 79 -11.62 -3.96 1.92
N THR A 80 -11.36 -2.66 1.93
CA THR A 80 -10.30 -2.06 1.09
C THR A 80 -8.90 -2.45 1.58
N PHE A 81 -8.71 -2.59 2.90
CA PHE A 81 -7.47 -3.08 3.50
C PHE A 81 -7.22 -4.56 3.21
N ASP A 82 -8.22 -5.43 3.33
CA ASP A 82 -8.06 -6.88 3.10
C ASP A 82 -7.58 -7.19 1.68
N VAL A 83 -8.15 -6.52 0.68
CA VAL A 83 -7.70 -6.64 -0.72
C VAL A 83 -6.28 -6.09 -0.90
N GLY A 84 -5.92 -5.07 -0.11
CA GLY A 84 -4.68 -4.32 -0.23
C GLY A 84 -3.47 -4.91 0.50
N ASP A 85 -3.66 -5.50 1.68
CA ASP A 85 -2.57 -5.99 2.52
C ASP A 85 -1.86 -7.18 1.91
N ALA A 86 -2.57 -8.02 1.15
CA ALA A 86 -1.96 -9.08 0.36
C ALA A 86 -0.91 -8.53 -0.62
N ARG A 87 -1.14 -7.35 -1.20
CA ARG A 87 -0.18 -6.70 -2.11
C ARG A 87 1.03 -6.13 -1.38
N VAL A 88 0.89 -5.80 -0.09
CA VAL A 88 1.93 -5.15 0.72
C VAL A 88 2.81 -6.18 1.44
N LEU A 89 2.20 -7.24 1.97
CA LEU A 89 2.83 -8.19 2.90
C LEU A 89 3.11 -9.57 2.32
N GLN A 90 2.55 -9.93 1.16
CA GLN A 90 2.87 -11.21 0.53
C GLN A 90 4.09 -11.05 -0.40
N ARG A 91 5.10 -11.91 -0.19
CA ARG A 91 6.23 -12.03 -1.11
C ARG A 91 5.69 -12.50 -2.46
N ARG A 92 5.70 -11.61 -3.45
CA ARG A 92 5.27 -11.94 -4.80
C ARG A 92 6.47 -12.45 -5.58
N THR A 93 6.37 -13.66 -6.09
CA THR A 93 7.23 -14.08 -7.19
C THR A 93 6.80 -13.30 -8.43
N PRO A 94 7.72 -12.69 -9.19
CA PRO A 94 7.39 -12.08 -10.46
C PRO A 94 6.63 -13.09 -11.32
N PRO A 95 5.46 -12.73 -11.87
CA PRO A 95 4.73 -13.67 -12.70
C PRO A 95 5.58 -14.05 -13.91
N SER A 96 5.52 -15.31 -14.33
CA SER A 96 5.89 -15.64 -15.71
C SER A 96 5.00 -14.82 -16.64
N ASN A 97 5.50 -14.48 -17.83
CA ASN A 97 4.73 -13.72 -18.79
C ASN A 97 3.44 -14.48 -19.15
N ALA A 98 2.33 -14.03 -18.55
CA ALA A 98 1.00 -14.63 -18.68
C ALA A 98 0.11 -13.86 -19.67
N GLY A 99 0.70 -12.93 -20.43
CA GLY A 99 0.00 -11.99 -21.29
C GLY A 99 -0.57 -10.78 -20.55
N TRP A 100 -1.44 -10.04 -21.24
CA TRP A 100 -1.98 -8.75 -20.82
C TRP A 100 -3.48 -8.84 -20.58
N VAL A 101 -3.97 -7.99 -19.68
CA VAL A 101 -5.37 -7.62 -19.60
C VAL A 101 -5.54 -6.20 -20.15
N LEU A 102 -6.53 -6.01 -21.02
CA LEU A 102 -6.90 -4.74 -21.61
C LEU A 102 -8.27 -4.32 -21.10
N ALA A 103 -8.43 -3.03 -20.83
CA ALA A 103 -9.72 -2.42 -20.55
C ALA A 103 -10.04 -1.36 -21.60
N ALA A 104 -11.09 -1.62 -22.38
CA ALA A 104 -11.70 -0.64 -23.28
C ALA A 104 -13.00 -0.14 -22.65
N PHE A 105 -13.26 1.15 -22.72
CA PHE A 105 -14.50 1.70 -22.16
C PHE A 105 -15.08 2.81 -23.01
N SER A 106 -16.41 2.83 -23.07
CA SER A 106 -17.20 3.87 -23.74
C SER A 106 -18.17 4.47 -22.73
N ILE A 107 -17.69 5.51 -22.04
CA ILE A 107 -18.48 6.26 -21.05
C ILE A 107 -18.99 7.55 -21.71
N PRO A 108 -20.32 7.79 -21.74
CA PRO A 108 -20.90 9.00 -22.32
C PRO A 108 -20.25 10.28 -21.79
N GLU A 109 -20.11 11.32 -22.64
CA GLU A 109 -19.45 12.57 -22.25
C GLU A 109 -20.14 13.26 -21.07
N SER A 110 -21.46 13.10 -20.95
CA SER A 110 -22.25 13.57 -19.81
C SER A 110 -21.83 12.96 -18.46
N LYS A 111 -21.07 11.85 -18.46
CA LYS A 111 -20.56 11.17 -17.27
C LYS A 111 -19.04 11.33 -17.09
N ARG A 112 -18.50 12.51 -17.43
CA ARG A 112 -17.06 12.83 -17.36
C ARG A 112 -16.41 12.50 -16.01
N ASP A 113 -17.10 12.75 -14.90
CA ASP A 113 -16.59 12.45 -13.55
C ASP A 113 -16.38 10.94 -13.33
N VAL A 114 -17.30 10.12 -13.84
CA VAL A 114 -17.21 8.66 -13.75
C VAL A 114 -15.99 8.16 -14.53
N ARG A 115 -15.78 8.69 -15.73
CA ARG A 115 -14.61 8.38 -16.56
C ARG A 115 -13.30 8.79 -15.88
N TYR A 116 -13.25 9.97 -15.27
CA TYR A 116 -12.09 10.41 -14.50
C TYR A 116 -11.80 9.46 -13.32
N ARG A 117 -12.83 9.07 -12.57
CA ARG A 117 -12.69 8.11 -11.47
C ARG A 117 -12.22 6.74 -11.93
N LEU A 118 -12.73 6.23 -13.06
CA LEU A 118 -12.27 4.96 -13.65
C LEU A 118 -10.78 5.03 -13.96
N ARG A 119 -10.35 6.03 -14.74
CA ARG A 119 -8.93 6.23 -15.10
C ARG A 119 -8.03 6.35 -13.88
N SER A 120 -8.47 7.13 -12.88
CA SER A 120 -7.72 7.28 -11.63
C SER A 120 -7.61 5.96 -10.85
N ARG A 121 -8.67 5.15 -10.81
CA ARG A 121 -8.66 3.85 -10.11
C ARG A 121 -7.86 2.78 -10.86
N LEU A 122 -7.96 2.72 -12.19
CA LEU A 122 -7.15 1.84 -13.04
C LEU A 122 -5.65 2.12 -12.86
N ALA A 123 -5.24 3.40 -12.94
CA ALA A 123 -3.86 3.80 -12.67
C ALA A 123 -3.39 3.36 -11.28
N LYS A 124 -4.23 3.54 -10.25
CA LYS A 124 -3.93 3.14 -8.86
C LYS A 124 -3.78 1.64 -8.64
N VAL A 125 -4.33 0.80 -9.52
CA VAL A 125 -4.15 -0.65 -9.43
C VAL A 125 -3.04 -1.18 -10.35
N GLY A 126 -2.40 -0.30 -11.13
CA GLY A 126 -1.22 -0.61 -11.96
C GLY A 126 -1.47 -0.59 -13.48
N PHE A 127 -2.68 -0.22 -13.94
CA PHE A 127 -2.91 -0.11 -15.39
C PHE A 127 -2.25 1.15 -15.96
N ALA A 128 -1.68 1.01 -17.15
CA ALA A 128 -1.20 2.12 -17.97
C ALA A 128 -2.17 2.42 -19.12
N GLN A 129 -2.09 3.64 -19.66
CA GLN A 129 -2.84 4.02 -20.85
C GLN A 129 -1.99 3.81 -22.10
N VAL A 130 -2.46 3.00 -23.05
CA VAL A 130 -1.78 2.74 -24.33
C VAL A 130 -2.05 3.86 -25.33
N GLY A 131 -3.31 4.29 -25.43
CA GLY A 131 -3.78 5.26 -26.42
C GLY A 131 -5.28 5.14 -26.64
N GLY A 132 -5.95 6.19 -27.15
CA GLY A 132 -7.36 6.11 -27.58
C GLY A 132 -8.39 5.70 -26.50
N GLY A 133 -8.04 5.73 -25.21
CA GLY A 133 -8.90 5.24 -24.13
C GLY A 133 -8.70 3.76 -23.78
N LEU A 134 -7.76 3.07 -24.42
CA LEU A 134 -7.34 1.71 -24.10
C LEU A 134 -6.35 1.70 -22.93
N TRP A 135 -6.61 0.87 -21.93
CA TRP A 135 -5.75 0.64 -20.78
C TRP A 135 -5.23 -0.79 -20.77
N ILE A 136 -4.00 -0.99 -20.25
CA ILE A 136 -3.30 -2.27 -20.23
C ILE A 136 -2.65 -2.54 -18.87
N ALA A 137 -2.60 -3.80 -18.47
CA ALA A 137 -1.83 -4.28 -17.32
C ALA A 137 -1.40 -5.74 -17.50
N PRO A 138 -0.43 -6.24 -16.72
CA PRO A 138 -0.21 -7.69 -16.60
C PRO A 138 -1.51 -8.42 -16.26
N LYS A 139 -1.74 -9.59 -16.87
CA LYS A 139 -2.97 -10.39 -16.69
C LYS A 139 -3.29 -10.69 -15.23
N THR A 140 -2.29 -10.73 -14.35
CA THR A 140 -2.46 -10.91 -12.90
C THR A 140 -3.33 -9.84 -12.25
N LEU A 141 -3.49 -8.67 -12.86
CA LEU A 141 -4.32 -7.56 -12.38
C LEU A 141 -5.76 -7.58 -12.94
N GLU A 142 -6.20 -8.67 -13.58
CA GLU A 142 -7.58 -8.83 -14.06
C GLU A 142 -8.60 -8.69 -12.92
N VAL A 143 -8.33 -9.32 -11.77
CA VAL A 143 -9.21 -9.27 -10.60
C VAL A 143 -9.36 -7.84 -10.07
N ASP A 144 -8.26 -7.08 -10.04
CA ASP A 144 -8.27 -5.67 -9.65
C ASP A 144 -9.11 -4.81 -10.62
N ALA A 145 -9.01 -5.05 -11.93
CA ALA A 145 -9.83 -4.33 -12.91
C ALA A 145 -11.32 -4.62 -12.74
N ARG A 146 -11.70 -5.89 -12.57
CA ARG A 146 -13.09 -6.28 -12.31
C ARG A 146 -13.63 -5.59 -11.06
N TYR A 147 -12.87 -5.62 -9.98
CA TYR A 147 -13.23 -4.94 -8.74
C TYR A 147 -13.43 -3.42 -8.95
N VAL A 148 -12.53 -2.76 -9.68
CA VAL A 148 -12.65 -1.32 -9.97
C VAL A 148 -13.93 -1.00 -10.75
N VAL A 149 -14.25 -1.79 -11.78
CA VAL A 149 -15.43 -1.62 -12.62
C VAL A 149 -16.72 -1.87 -11.84
N GLU A 150 -16.78 -2.96 -11.07
CA GLU A 150 -17.91 -3.32 -10.21
C GLU A 150 -18.15 -2.26 -9.12
N ALA A 151 -17.08 -1.81 -8.45
CA ALA A 151 -17.15 -0.78 -7.41
C ALA A 151 -17.56 0.61 -7.95
N LEU A 152 -17.54 0.82 -9.27
CA LEU A 152 -18.05 2.03 -9.92
C LEU A 152 -19.44 1.83 -10.54
N GLY A 153 -19.95 0.60 -10.62
CA GLY A 153 -21.25 0.28 -11.20
C GLY A 153 -21.33 0.58 -12.70
N ILE A 154 -20.25 0.34 -13.45
CA ILE A 154 -20.14 0.70 -14.88
C ILE A 154 -19.86 -0.49 -15.80
N GLN A 155 -20.21 -1.70 -15.37
CA GLN A 155 -19.97 -2.95 -16.12
C GLN A 155 -20.49 -2.85 -17.57
N ALA A 156 -21.64 -2.22 -17.80
CA ALA A 156 -22.22 -2.03 -19.13
C ALA A 156 -21.46 -1.06 -20.05
N HIS A 157 -20.41 -0.41 -19.55
CA HIS A 157 -19.61 0.58 -20.29
C HIS A 157 -18.15 0.15 -20.48
N VAL A 158 -17.76 -1.03 -20.01
CA VAL A 158 -16.37 -1.51 -19.99
C VAL A 158 -16.30 -2.94 -20.49
N ASP A 159 -15.43 -3.17 -21.46
CA ASP A 159 -15.06 -4.50 -21.92
C ASP A 159 -13.64 -4.82 -21.48
N LEU A 160 -13.44 -6.03 -20.95
CA LEU A 160 -12.12 -6.56 -20.58
C LEU A 160 -11.71 -7.65 -21.56
N PHE A 161 -10.45 -7.61 -21.99
CA PHE A 161 -9.87 -8.59 -22.92
C PHE A 161 -8.56 -9.13 -22.37
N THR A 162 -8.27 -10.40 -22.65
CA THR A 162 -6.91 -10.92 -22.55
C THR A 162 -6.23 -10.81 -23.91
N ALA A 163 -4.98 -10.35 -23.94
CA ALA A 163 -4.26 -10.12 -25.19
C ALA A 163 -2.75 -10.38 -25.06
N GLU A 164 -2.11 -10.48 -26.22
CA GLU A 164 -0.65 -10.43 -26.37
C GLU A 164 -0.26 -9.17 -27.14
N HIS A 165 0.90 -8.61 -26.83
CA HIS A 165 1.46 -7.52 -27.63
C HIS A 165 2.21 -8.13 -28.82
N MET A 166 1.65 -7.97 -30.02
CA MET A 166 2.06 -8.78 -31.18
C MET A 166 3.17 -8.17 -32.05
N ALA A 167 3.17 -6.85 -32.31
CA ALA A 167 3.96 -6.30 -33.43
C ALA A 167 4.28 -4.81 -33.33
N PHE A 168 4.99 -4.32 -34.36
CA PHE A 168 5.40 -2.93 -34.64
C PHE A 168 6.49 -2.35 -33.74
N ARG A 169 6.77 -2.98 -32.60
CA ARG A 169 7.96 -2.76 -31.77
C ARG A 169 8.14 -3.89 -30.76
N PRO A 170 9.33 -4.06 -30.15
CA PRO A 170 9.51 -4.95 -29.02
C PRO A 170 8.58 -4.59 -27.85
N THR A 171 8.02 -5.60 -27.17
CA THR A 171 7.15 -5.38 -26.01
C THR A 171 7.86 -4.66 -24.88
N THR A 172 9.15 -4.91 -24.70
CA THR A 172 10.02 -4.17 -23.75
C THR A 172 9.95 -2.66 -24.01
N GLU A 173 10.17 -2.22 -25.24
CA GLU A 173 10.08 -0.81 -25.63
C GLU A 173 8.67 -0.25 -25.40
N ALA A 174 7.63 -1.02 -25.69
CA ALA A 174 6.25 -0.60 -25.48
C ALA A 174 5.94 -0.35 -23.99
N VAL A 175 6.38 -1.25 -23.12
CA VAL A 175 6.23 -1.16 -21.66
C VAL A 175 6.87 0.13 -21.13
N HIS A 176 8.07 0.47 -21.59
CA HIS A 176 8.76 1.72 -21.20
C HIS A 176 8.03 3.00 -21.61
N GLN A 177 7.12 2.94 -22.58
CA GLN A 177 6.28 4.08 -22.97
C GLN A 177 4.94 4.12 -22.23
N TRP A 178 4.44 2.98 -21.80
CA TRP A 178 3.16 2.88 -21.10
C TRP A 178 3.31 3.18 -19.61
N TRP A 179 4.41 2.74 -18.99
CA TRP A 179 4.72 3.00 -17.59
C TRP A 179 5.97 3.86 -17.45
N ASP A 180 5.92 4.80 -16.51
CA ASP A 180 7.10 5.53 -16.07
C ASP A 180 7.93 4.68 -15.11
N LEU A 181 8.66 3.71 -15.68
CA LEU A 181 9.52 2.81 -14.90
C LEU A 181 10.64 3.57 -14.19
N ALA A 182 11.06 4.73 -14.69
CA ALA A 182 12.07 5.56 -14.03
C ALA A 182 11.54 6.19 -12.75
N SER A 183 10.30 6.71 -12.77
CA SER A 183 9.64 7.20 -11.56
C SER A 183 9.45 6.10 -10.52
N ILE A 184 8.98 4.91 -10.93
CA ILE A 184 8.81 3.77 -10.01
C ILE A 184 10.17 3.33 -9.43
N ALA A 185 11.22 3.25 -10.26
CA ALA A 185 12.57 2.93 -9.79
C ALA A 185 13.06 3.94 -8.74
N SER A 186 12.84 5.24 -8.97
CA SER A 186 13.24 6.31 -8.05
C SER A 186 12.54 6.22 -6.69
N GLU A 187 11.27 5.77 -6.65
CA GLU A 187 10.56 5.52 -5.40
C GLU A 187 11.20 4.36 -4.61
N TYR A 188 11.54 3.26 -5.27
CA TYR A 188 12.26 2.13 -4.65
C TYR A 188 13.66 2.52 -4.17
N GLU A 189 14.43 3.28 -4.96
CA GLU A 189 15.74 3.78 -4.57
C GLU A 189 15.66 4.69 -3.35
N SER A 190 14.63 5.53 -3.27
CA SER A 190 14.37 6.39 -2.11
C SER A 190 14.12 5.57 -0.85
N PHE A 191 13.33 4.50 -0.95
CA PHE A 191 13.11 3.55 0.14
C PHE A 191 14.41 2.85 0.56
N ILE A 192 15.19 2.33 -0.39
CA ILE A 192 16.48 1.67 -0.11
C ILE A 192 17.43 2.63 0.61
N ALA A 193 17.55 3.86 0.11
CA ALA A 193 18.45 4.86 0.67
C ALA A 193 18.12 5.16 2.14
N GLU A 194 16.84 5.14 2.51
CA GLU A 194 16.36 5.40 3.87
C GLU A 194 16.60 4.23 4.81
N PHE A 195 16.24 3.01 4.40
CA PHE A 195 16.16 1.87 5.31
C PHE A 195 17.40 0.95 5.28
N LYS A 196 18.34 1.10 4.35
CA LYS A 196 19.57 0.26 4.28
C LYS A 196 20.42 0.32 5.55
N SER A 197 20.55 1.50 6.15
CA SER A 197 21.35 1.69 7.37
C SER A 197 20.66 1.05 8.58
N LEU A 198 19.33 1.15 8.63
CA LEU A 198 18.50 0.51 9.65
C LEU A 198 18.67 -1.01 9.60
N ARG A 199 18.53 -1.61 8.40
CA ARG A 199 18.76 -3.05 8.21
C ARG A 199 20.16 -3.47 8.65
N SER A 200 21.18 -2.68 8.32
CA SER A 200 22.57 -2.97 8.71
C SER A 200 22.77 -2.89 10.24
N ALA A 201 22.07 -1.98 10.92
CA ALA A 201 22.10 -1.91 12.38
C ALA A 201 21.49 -3.16 13.03
N TYR A 202 20.32 -3.58 12.54
CA TYR A 202 19.63 -4.77 13.05
C TYR A 202 20.31 -6.09 12.67
N GLY A 203 20.99 -6.16 11.53
CA GLY A 203 21.76 -7.35 11.13
C GLY A 203 23.03 -7.57 11.95
N ARG A 204 23.58 -6.53 12.58
CA ARG A 204 24.78 -6.59 13.44
C ARG A 204 24.45 -6.71 14.93
N ALA A 205 23.19 -6.50 15.31
CA ALA A 205 22.79 -6.51 16.71
C ALA A 205 22.93 -7.92 17.29
N THR A 206 23.64 -8.03 18.41
CA THR A 206 23.78 -9.29 19.18
C THR A 206 22.66 -9.46 20.22
N THR A 207 21.91 -8.39 20.49
CA THR A 207 20.79 -8.36 21.43
C THR A 207 19.50 -7.98 20.72
N LEU A 208 18.37 -8.44 21.27
CA LEU A 208 17.06 -8.04 20.78
C LEU A 208 16.85 -6.53 21.00
N PRO A 209 16.26 -5.82 20.03
CA PRO A 209 15.98 -4.40 20.18
C PRO A 209 14.93 -4.12 21.24
N ALA A 210 15.00 -2.93 21.84
CA ALA A 210 13.93 -2.44 22.71
C ALA A 210 12.59 -2.49 21.96
N PRO A 211 11.52 -3.07 22.55
CA PRO A 211 10.24 -3.27 21.85
C PRO A 211 9.65 -1.99 21.25
N THR A 212 9.69 -0.87 21.97
CA THR A 212 9.24 0.45 21.48
C THR A 212 10.00 0.88 20.23
N LYS A 213 11.33 0.67 20.19
CA LYS A 213 12.15 1.02 19.02
C LYS A 213 11.82 0.12 17.83
N ALA A 214 11.68 -1.19 18.05
CA ALA A 214 11.29 -2.13 17.00
C ALA A 214 9.92 -1.77 16.40
N PHE A 215 8.94 -1.44 17.25
CA PHE A 215 7.64 -0.93 16.83
C PHE A 215 7.76 0.35 16.00
N ALA A 216 8.52 1.34 16.48
CA ALA A 216 8.63 2.62 15.80
C ALA A 216 9.29 2.48 14.42
N ASP A 217 10.40 1.74 14.35
CA ASP A 217 11.18 1.54 13.14
C ASP A 217 10.42 0.69 12.11
N TYR A 218 9.77 -0.40 12.55
CA TYR A 218 8.94 -1.23 11.66
C TYR A 218 7.73 -0.47 11.13
N THR A 219 7.03 0.28 11.98
CA THR A 219 5.85 1.05 11.56
C THR A 219 6.23 2.11 10.50
N LYS A 220 7.39 2.76 10.65
CA LYS A 220 7.92 3.69 9.64
C LYS A 220 8.26 2.97 8.33
N ALA A 221 8.99 1.86 8.41
CA ALA A 221 9.36 1.06 7.24
C ALA A 221 8.12 0.54 6.48
N LEU A 222 7.14 -0.02 7.19
CA LEU A 222 5.88 -0.47 6.61
C LEU A 222 5.11 0.68 5.96
N THR A 223 5.05 1.84 6.61
CA THR A 223 4.32 2.99 6.08
C THR A 223 4.94 3.52 4.79
N ALA A 224 6.28 3.57 4.72
CA ALA A 224 7.02 3.96 3.52
C ALA A 224 6.98 2.90 2.42
N TRP A 225 6.95 1.61 2.77
CA TRP A 225 6.84 0.51 1.82
C TRP A 225 5.46 0.46 1.16
N ARG A 226 4.40 0.69 1.94
CA ARG A 226 3.00 0.43 1.54
C ARG A 226 2.60 1.01 0.18
N PRO A 227 2.97 2.24 -0.23
CA PRO A 227 2.61 2.77 -1.54
C PRO A 227 3.30 2.07 -2.72
N LEU A 228 4.52 1.56 -2.53
CA LEU A 228 5.37 1.08 -3.64
C LEU A 228 4.72 -0.09 -4.40
N PRO A 229 4.24 -1.16 -3.73
CA PRO A 229 3.59 -2.25 -4.44
C PRO A 229 2.32 -1.85 -5.18
N TYR A 230 1.64 -0.75 -4.82
CA TYR A 230 0.45 -0.28 -5.55
C TYR A 230 0.82 0.51 -6.81
N ASN A 231 1.90 1.28 -6.75
CA ASN A 231 2.41 2.04 -7.88
C ASN A 231 3.12 1.11 -8.89
N ASP A 232 3.70 0.01 -8.41
CA ASP A 232 4.34 -1.00 -9.25
C ASP A 232 3.30 -1.95 -9.87
N PRO A 233 3.18 -2.02 -11.22
CA PRO A 233 2.26 -2.93 -11.91
C PRO A 233 2.61 -4.42 -11.77
N GLY A 234 3.79 -4.78 -11.25
CA GLY A 234 4.23 -6.18 -11.13
C GLY A 234 4.54 -6.81 -12.49
N LEU A 235 5.24 -6.07 -13.35
CA LEU A 235 5.63 -6.53 -14.68
C LEU A 235 6.57 -7.75 -14.61
N PRO A 236 6.48 -8.69 -15.57
CA PRO A 236 7.46 -9.74 -15.75
C PRO A 236 8.89 -9.20 -15.83
N ARG A 237 9.85 -9.93 -15.25
CA ARG A 237 11.27 -9.51 -15.16
C ARG A 237 11.89 -9.18 -16.52
N GLU A 238 11.47 -9.88 -17.57
CA GLU A 238 11.92 -9.67 -18.95
C GLU A 238 11.57 -8.29 -19.52
N TYR A 239 10.64 -7.55 -18.90
CA TYR A 239 10.25 -6.20 -19.30
C TYR A 239 10.83 -5.10 -18.42
N LEU A 240 11.59 -5.46 -17.39
CA LEU A 240 12.20 -4.51 -16.48
C LEU A 240 13.66 -4.24 -16.89
N PRO A 241 14.22 -3.06 -16.52
CA PRO A 241 15.65 -2.81 -16.62
C PRO A 241 16.48 -3.91 -15.96
N THR A 242 17.67 -4.20 -16.50
CA THR A 242 18.60 -5.20 -15.95
C THR A 242 18.89 -4.95 -14.46
N VAL A 243 19.04 -3.68 -14.09
CA VAL A 243 19.22 -3.23 -12.70
C VAL A 243 17.90 -2.60 -12.23
N TRP A 244 16.97 -3.45 -11.78
CA TRP A 244 15.71 -2.99 -11.20
C TRP A 244 15.82 -2.91 -9.67
N PRO A 245 15.60 -1.73 -9.05
CA PRO A 245 15.73 -1.56 -7.60
C PRO A 245 14.60 -2.23 -6.80
N GLY A 246 13.49 -2.60 -7.44
CA GLY A 246 12.35 -3.21 -6.76
C GLY A 246 12.70 -4.51 -6.04
N ASP A 247 13.58 -5.36 -6.59
CA ASP A 247 14.01 -6.59 -5.92
C ASP A 247 14.76 -6.27 -4.62
N GLN A 248 15.73 -5.35 -4.68
CA GLN A 248 16.54 -4.98 -3.53
C GLN A 248 15.69 -4.32 -2.44
N ALA A 249 14.73 -3.47 -2.83
CA ALA A 249 13.81 -2.82 -1.91
C ALA A 249 12.89 -3.87 -1.24
N THR A 250 12.41 -4.85 -2.01
CA THR A 250 11.59 -5.96 -1.54
C THR A 250 12.34 -6.78 -0.50
N GLU A 251 13.54 -7.24 -0.82
CA GLU A 251 14.39 -8.01 0.11
C GLU A 251 14.72 -7.21 1.39
N LEU A 252 15.02 -5.92 1.23
CA LEU A 252 15.25 -5.03 2.36
C LEU A 252 14.03 -4.92 3.27
N PHE A 253 12.85 -4.68 2.71
CA PHE A 253 11.61 -4.58 3.47
C PHE A 253 11.31 -5.89 4.20
N TYR A 254 11.37 -7.03 3.50
CA TYR A 254 11.05 -8.32 4.11
C TYR A 254 12.05 -8.72 5.20
N ALA A 255 13.33 -8.39 5.05
CA ALA A 255 14.30 -8.64 6.10
C ALA A 255 14.03 -7.79 7.37
N LEU A 256 13.52 -6.57 7.22
CA LEU A 256 13.06 -5.75 8.35
C LEU A 256 11.75 -6.29 8.93
N HIS A 257 10.80 -6.69 8.07
CA HIS A 257 9.51 -7.25 8.47
C HIS A 257 9.70 -8.51 9.32
N ASP A 258 10.44 -9.50 8.81
CA ASP A 258 10.66 -10.78 9.49
C ASP A 258 11.28 -10.58 10.89
N GLN A 259 12.18 -9.61 11.03
CA GLN A 259 12.90 -9.35 12.27
C GLN A 259 12.09 -8.50 13.27
N LEU A 260 11.36 -7.49 12.79
CA LEU A 260 10.77 -6.45 13.65
C LEU A 260 9.27 -6.62 13.86
N ALA A 261 8.53 -7.18 12.90
CA ALA A 261 7.07 -7.27 12.99
C ALA A 261 6.59 -8.08 14.20
N PRO A 262 7.18 -9.23 14.56
CA PRO A 262 6.74 -9.98 15.76
C PRO A 262 6.95 -9.20 17.06
N VAL A 263 8.09 -8.52 17.19
CA VAL A 263 8.43 -7.71 18.37
C VAL A 263 7.51 -6.49 18.47
N ALA A 264 7.26 -5.83 17.34
CA ALA A 264 6.34 -4.70 17.24
C ALA A 264 4.90 -5.09 17.61
N GLN A 265 4.43 -6.24 17.12
CA GLN A 265 3.10 -6.76 17.44
C GLN A 265 2.94 -7.03 18.94
N GLN A 266 3.94 -7.66 19.56
CA GLN A 266 3.89 -7.92 21.00
C GLN A 266 3.87 -6.61 21.80
N TYR A 267 4.70 -5.64 21.42
CA TYR A 267 4.70 -4.31 22.05
C TYR A 267 3.31 -3.65 22.01
N VAL A 268 2.64 -3.66 20.86
CA VAL A 268 1.30 -3.07 20.72
C VAL A 268 0.29 -3.76 21.65
N VAL A 269 0.35 -5.09 21.76
CA VAL A 269 -0.51 -5.85 22.68
C VAL A 269 -0.28 -5.42 24.13
N ASP A 270 0.97 -5.22 24.53
CA ASP A 270 1.31 -4.83 25.90
C ASP A 270 0.89 -3.39 26.22
N VAL A 271 1.01 -2.47 25.26
CA VAL A 271 0.50 -1.09 25.39
C VAL A 271 -1.02 -1.08 25.54
N ILE A 272 -1.75 -1.92 24.78
CA ILE A 272 -3.20 -2.04 24.88
C ILE A 272 -3.61 -2.54 26.27
N LYS A 273 -2.95 -3.59 26.79
CA LYS A 273 -3.23 -4.15 28.13
C LYS A 273 -2.93 -3.16 29.26
N SER A 274 -1.99 -2.24 29.04
CA SER A 274 -1.63 -1.23 30.03
C SER A 274 -2.54 0.00 30.00
N ALA A 275 -3.22 0.24 28.88
CA ALA A 275 -4.05 1.42 28.64
C ALA A 275 -5.55 1.17 28.84
N ASN A 276 -5.98 -0.10 28.85
CA ASN A 276 -7.36 -0.54 29.04
C ASN A 276 -7.53 -1.27 30.37
#